data_AF-A0A7S1YMR7-F1
#
_entry.id   AF-A0A7S1YMR7-F1
#
_cell.length_a   1.000
_cell.length_b   1.000
_cell.length_c   1.000
_cell.angle_alpha   90.00
_cell.angle_beta   90.00
_cell.angle_gamma   90.00
#
_symmetry.space_group_name_H-M   'P 1'
#
loop_
_entity.id
_entity.type
_entity.pdbx_description
1 polymer ?
#
loop_
_entity_poly.entity_id
_entity_poly.type
_entity_poly.pdbx_seq_one_letter_code
_entity_poly.pdbx_strand_id
1 'polypeptide(L)'
;VTFEMQAGGVTWVWEVAPADDGATLGDQLVILFVLVGLLFVTAGATTAALMRHRAAYRTRVQAHDERVKSRTRERIADLKASEANKRSEAKSRFVSVMSHEIRNPLGGVILNADFLMETNLTAQQKQFTEGITRSSKMLLTIVNDVLDM
;
A
#
# COMPACT_ATOMS: atom_id res chain seq x y z
N VAL A 1 19.19 -33.56 62.53
CA VAL A 1 20.32 -34.16 61.79
C VAL A 1 21.33 -33.07 61.51
N THR A 2 22.59 -33.27 61.92
CA THR A 2 23.67 -32.31 61.68
C THR A 2 24.41 -32.65 60.39
N PHE A 3 24.62 -31.63 59.56
CA PHE A 3 25.42 -31.75 58.33
C PHE A 3 26.62 -30.83 58.44
N GLU A 4 27.79 -31.35 58.13
CA GLU A 4 29.05 -30.60 58.18
C GLU A 4 29.64 -30.48 56.77
N MET A 5 30.11 -29.28 56.46
CA MET A 5 30.86 -29.03 55.22
C MET A 5 32.12 -28.24 55.54
N GLN A 6 33.27 -28.74 55.08
CA GLN A 6 34.57 -28.12 55.29
C GLN A 6 35.13 -27.59 53.97
N ALA A 7 35.40 -26.29 53.90
CA ALA A 7 36.01 -25.65 52.73
C ALA A 7 36.95 -24.51 53.18
N GLY A 8 38.17 -24.51 52.64
CA GLY A 8 39.15 -23.45 52.90
C GLY A 8 39.65 -23.37 54.35
N GLY A 9 39.70 -24.50 55.07
CA GLY A 9 40.13 -24.56 56.48
C GLY A 9 39.07 -24.09 57.49
N VAL A 10 37.89 -23.67 57.04
CA VAL A 10 36.75 -23.32 57.88
C VAL A 10 35.69 -24.41 57.77
N THR A 11 35.23 -24.88 58.92
CA THR A 11 34.15 -25.88 59.00
C THR A 11 32.84 -25.15 59.30
N TRP A 12 31.88 -25.31 58.39
CA TRP A 12 30.52 -24.82 58.58
C TRP A 12 29.66 -25.99 59.04
N VAL A 13 29.04 -25.83 60.21
CA VAL A 13 28.16 -26.82 60.81
C VAL A 13 26.75 -26.28 60.78
N TRP A 14 25.84 -26.99 60.12
CA TRP A 14 24.43 -26.68 60.13
C TRP A 14 23.67 -27.75 60.88
N GLU A 15 22.91 -27.31 61.88
CA GLU A 15 22.03 -28.17 62.65
C GLU A 15 20.61 -28.05 62.09
N VAL A 16 20.15 -29.09 61.39
CA VAL A 16 18.74 -29.22 61.09
C VAL A 16 18.10 -29.82 62.33
N ALA A 17 17.52 -28.96 63.18
CA ALA A 17 16.66 -29.42 64.25
C ALA A 17 15.59 -30.36 63.66
N PRO A 18 15.28 -31.51 64.29
CA PRO A 18 14.09 -32.27 63.89
C PRO A 18 12.91 -31.30 63.89
N ALA A 19 12.03 -31.38 62.88
CA ALA A 19 10.80 -30.61 62.90
C ALA A 19 10.19 -30.78 64.28
N ASP A 20 9.96 -29.67 64.99
CA ASP A 20 9.41 -29.69 66.34
C ASP A 20 8.26 -30.72 66.37
N ASP A 21 8.43 -31.79 67.15
CA ASP A 21 7.41 -32.85 67.30
C ASP A 21 6.09 -32.26 67.88
N GLY A 22 6.09 -30.97 68.26
CA GLY A 22 4.95 -30.17 68.64
C GLY A 22 4.23 -29.38 67.52
N ALA A 23 4.68 -29.42 66.27
CA ALA A 23 3.90 -28.86 65.16
C ALA A 23 2.65 -29.73 64.95
N THR A 24 1.50 -29.23 65.41
CA THR A 24 0.26 -30.00 65.36
C THR A 24 -0.17 -30.23 63.90
N LEU A 25 -1.00 -31.25 63.64
CA LEU A 25 -1.66 -31.43 62.34
C LEU A 25 -2.35 -30.12 61.86
N GLY A 26 -2.79 -29.27 62.78
CA GLY A 26 -3.32 -27.94 62.48
C GLY A 26 -2.29 -26.99 61.85
N ASP A 27 -1.06 -26.93 62.37
CA ASP A 27 -0.01 -26.04 61.86
C ASP A 27 0.44 -26.42 60.44
N GLN A 28 0.54 -27.72 60.16
CA GLN A 28 0.86 -28.22 58.81
C GLN A 28 -0.24 -27.89 57.80
N LEU A 29 -1.52 -27.99 58.19
CA LEU A 29 -2.65 -27.61 57.33
C LEU A 29 -2.65 -26.11 57.05
N VAL A 30 -2.34 -25.27 58.04
CA VAL A 30 -2.25 -23.80 57.86
C VAL A 30 -1.16 -23.45 56.85
N ILE A 31 0.04 -24.05 56.96
CA ILE A 31 1.13 -23.82 56.00
C ILE A 31 0.71 -24.23 54.59
N LEU A 32 0.06 -25.40 54.43
CA LEU A 32 -0.43 -25.88 53.14
C LEU A 32 -1.46 -24.90 52.54
N PHE A 33 -2.42 -24.42 53.32
CA PHE A 33 -3.42 -23.44 52.87
C PHE A 33 -2.77 -22.13 52.41
N VAL A 34 -1.76 -21.63 53.13
CA VAL A 34 -1.02 -20.43 52.76
C VAL A 34 -0.27 -20.63 51.43
N LEU A 35 0.42 -21.77 51.27
CA LEU A 35 1.14 -22.09 50.04
C LEU A 35 0.21 -22.22 48.83
N VAL A 36 -0.92 -22.91 49.01
CA VAL A 36 -1.95 -23.05 47.97
C VAL A 36 -2.52 -21.67 47.61
N GLY A 37 -2.87 -20.84 48.60
CA GLY A 37 -3.34 -19.48 48.38
C GLY A 37 -2.34 -18.63 47.60
N LEU A 38 -1.05 -18.71 47.95
CA LEU A 38 0.02 -17.99 47.26
C LEU A 38 0.20 -18.49 45.81
N LEU A 39 0.05 -19.79 45.56
CA LEU A 39 0.04 -20.36 44.22
C LEU A 39 -1.14 -19.83 43.39
N PHE A 40 -2.35 -19.76 43.96
CA PHE A 40 -3.51 -19.19 43.27
C PHE A 40 -3.34 -17.70 42.95
N VAL A 41 -2.79 -16.92 43.88
CA VAL A 41 -2.52 -15.48 43.67
C VAL A 41 -1.50 -15.28 42.54
N THR A 42 -0.42 -16.05 42.53
CA THR A 42 0.63 -15.94 41.50
C THR A 42 0.14 -16.44 40.13
N ALA A 43 -0.63 -17.53 40.08
CA ALA A 43 -1.28 -18.01 38.87
C ALA A 43 -2.28 -16.99 38.31
N GLY A 44 -3.08 -16.36 39.18
CA GLY A 44 -3.99 -15.27 38.79
C GLY A 44 -3.24 -14.05 38.25
N ALA A 45 -2.17 -13.64 38.92
CA ALA A 45 -1.36 -12.48 38.50
C ALA A 45 -0.67 -12.72 37.14
N THR A 46 -0.10 -13.90 36.92
CA THR A 46 0.59 -14.26 35.67
C THR A 46 -0.38 -14.40 34.49
N THR A 47 -1.52 -15.05 34.69
CA THR A 47 -2.57 -15.15 33.67
C THR A 47 -3.13 -13.77 33.30
N ALA A 48 -3.41 -12.91 34.28
CA ALA A 48 -3.84 -11.54 34.05
C ALA A 48 -2.77 -10.70 33.32
N ALA A 49 -1.48 -10.90 33.61
CA ALA A 49 -0.38 -10.24 32.90
C ALA A 49 -0.28 -10.70 31.44
N LEU A 50 -0.39 -12.00 31.17
CA LEU A 50 -0.39 -12.56 29.81
C LEU A 50 -1.61 -12.11 28.99
N MET A 51 -2.79 -12.04 29.61
CA MET A 51 -3.99 -11.52 28.96
C MET A 51 -3.84 -10.04 28.59
N ARG A 52 -3.31 -9.22 29.50
CA ARG A 52 -3.02 -7.80 29.24
C ARG A 52 -2.03 -7.63 28.08
N HIS A 53 -0.94 -8.39 28.08
CA HIS A 53 0.07 -8.33 27.02
C HIS A 53 -0.51 -8.76 25.66
N ARG A 54 -1.31 -9.84 25.62
CA ARG A 54 -1.99 -10.31 24.40
C ARG A 54 -3.04 -9.32 23.90
N ALA A 55 -3.81 -8.70 24.79
CA ALA A 55 -4.77 -7.66 24.42
C ALA A 55 -4.07 -6.45 23.79
N ALA A 56 -3.02 -5.95 24.44
CA ALA A 56 -2.22 -4.84 23.92
C ALA A 56 -1.55 -5.19 22.58
N TYR A 57 -1.03 -6.41 22.43
CA TYR A 57 -0.44 -6.89 21.19
C TYR A 57 -1.48 -6.90 20.05
N ARG A 58 -2.68 -7.43 20.29
CA ARG A 58 -3.75 -7.47 19.28
C ARG A 58 -4.13 -6.08 18.78
N THR A 59 -4.32 -5.11 19.68
CA THR A 59 -4.66 -3.73 19.29
C THR A 59 -3.55 -3.08 18.46
N ARG A 60 -2.27 -3.30 18.82
CA ARG A 60 -1.14 -2.77 18.05
C ARG A 60 -1.05 -3.37 16.66
N VAL A 61 -1.23 -4.69 16.54
CA VAL A 61 -1.22 -5.38 15.24
C VAL A 61 -2.38 -4.88 14.36
N GLN A 62 -3.60 -4.79 14.90
CA GLN A 62 -4.74 -4.26 14.14
C GLN A 62 -4.52 -2.82 13.70
N ALA A 63 -4.02 -1.96 14.59
CA ALA A 63 -3.73 -0.57 14.25
C ALA A 63 -2.63 -0.47 13.18
N HIS A 64 -1.63 -1.35 13.22
CA HIS A 64 -0.59 -1.42 12.20
C HIS A 64 -1.16 -1.90 10.86
N ASP A 65 -1.96 -2.96 10.86
CA ASP A 65 -2.58 -3.51 9.64
C ASP A 65 -3.49 -2.48 8.95
N GLU A 66 -4.31 -1.77 9.72
CA GLU A 66 -5.16 -0.72 9.16
C GLU A 66 -4.35 0.46 8.62
N ARG A 67 -3.26 0.86 9.30
CA ARG A 67 -2.34 1.88 8.78
C ARG A 67 -1.67 1.44 7.48
N VAL A 68 -1.21 0.19 7.41
CA VAL A 68 -0.58 -0.36 6.20
C VAL A 68 -1.60 -0.44 5.07
N LYS A 69 -2.82 -0.93 5.31
CA LYS A 69 -3.90 -0.95 4.32
C LYS A 69 -4.26 0.45 3.82
N SER A 70 -4.42 1.42 4.71
CA SER A 70 -4.72 2.82 4.36
C SER A 70 -3.62 3.41 3.47
N ARG A 71 -2.35 3.32 3.90
CA ARG A 71 -1.20 3.79 3.09
C ARG A 71 -1.09 3.09 1.74
N THR A 72 -1.41 1.79 1.70
CA THR A 72 -1.38 1.02 0.45
C THR A 72 -2.50 1.47 -0.48
N ARG A 73 -3.72 1.71 0.03
CA ARG A 73 -4.84 2.25 -0.76
C ARG A 73 -4.53 3.64 -1.31
N GLU A 74 -3.97 4.53 -0.49
CA GLU A 74 -3.54 5.86 -0.90
C GLU A 74 -2.49 5.78 -2.01
N ARG A 75 -1.42 5.00 -1.82
CA ARG A 75 -0.40 4.82 -2.86
C ARG A 75 -0.95 4.25 -4.16
N ILE A 76 -1.86 3.27 -4.08
CA ILE A 76 -2.49 2.70 -5.27
C ILE A 76 -3.36 3.76 -5.97
N ALA A 77 -4.08 4.59 -5.22
CA ALA A 77 -4.88 5.67 -5.78
C ALA A 77 -3.98 6.72 -6.47
N ASP A 78 -2.89 7.13 -5.82
CA ASP A 78 -1.92 8.08 -6.37
C ASP A 78 -1.24 7.54 -7.64
N LEU A 79 -0.84 6.28 -7.64
CA LEU A 79 -0.24 5.63 -8.81
C LEU A 79 -1.23 5.58 -9.98
N LYS A 80 -2.50 5.20 -9.72
CA LYS A 80 -3.54 5.18 -10.75
C LYS A 80 -3.82 6.57 -11.31
N ALA A 81 -3.90 7.59 -10.45
CA ALA A 81 -4.09 8.97 -10.88
C ALA A 81 -2.91 9.47 -11.72
N SER A 82 -1.68 9.20 -11.27
CA SER A 82 -0.46 9.55 -12.02
C SER A 82 -0.40 8.85 -13.38
N GLU A 83 -0.75 7.58 -13.45
CA GLU A 83 -0.77 6.83 -14.70
C GLU A 83 -1.86 7.33 -15.65
N ALA A 84 -3.06 7.64 -15.13
CA ALA A 84 -4.14 8.23 -15.91
C ALA A 84 -3.72 9.60 -16.50
N ASN A 85 -3.08 10.45 -15.68
CA ASN A 85 -2.57 11.75 -16.15
C ASN A 85 -1.51 11.58 -17.24
N LYS A 86 -0.52 10.69 -17.03
CA LYS A 86 0.51 10.40 -18.04
C LYS A 86 -0.09 9.92 -19.36
N ARG A 87 -1.08 9.02 -19.30
CA ARG A 87 -1.78 8.53 -20.49
C ARG A 87 -2.54 9.65 -21.19
N SER A 88 -3.21 10.52 -20.43
CA SER A 88 -3.93 11.66 -20.99
C SER A 88 -2.98 12.66 -21.65
N GLU A 89 -1.88 13.02 -20.98
CA GLU A 89 -0.86 13.93 -21.53
C GLU A 89 -0.22 13.35 -22.80
N ALA A 90 0.10 12.05 -22.80
CA ALA A 90 0.65 11.38 -23.97
C ALA A 90 -0.35 11.39 -25.13
N LYS A 91 -1.63 11.16 -24.86
CA LYS A 91 -2.70 11.24 -25.87
C LYS A 91 -2.84 12.65 -26.44
N SER A 92 -2.92 13.68 -25.60
CA SER A 92 -3.03 15.07 -26.05
C SER A 92 -1.81 15.49 -26.87
N ARG A 93 -0.60 15.11 -26.42
CA ARG A 93 0.64 15.36 -27.16
C ARG A 93 0.63 14.67 -28.52
N PHE A 94 0.23 13.40 -28.57
CA PHE A 94 0.12 12.65 -29.82
C PHE A 94 -0.86 13.31 -30.80
N VAL A 95 -2.06 13.66 -30.33
CA VAL A 95 -3.07 14.34 -31.17
C VAL A 95 -2.54 15.67 -31.70
N SER A 96 -1.94 16.50 -30.84
CA SER A 96 -1.38 17.79 -31.26
C SER A 96 -0.29 17.65 -32.33
N VAL A 97 0.67 16.74 -32.13
CA VAL A 97 1.75 16.48 -33.10
C VAL A 97 1.18 15.98 -34.42
N MET A 98 0.34 14.94 -34.39
CA MET A 98 -0.24 14.37 -35.59
C MET A 98 -1.10 15.37 -36.35
N SER A 99 -1.88 16.22 -35.67
CA SER A 99 -2.67 17.26 -36.33
C SER A 99 -1.79 18.27 -37.08
N HIS A 100 -0.65 18.65 -36.50
CA HIS A 100 0.31 19.51 -37.20
C HIS A 100 0.93 18.81 -38.41
N GLU A 101 1.30 17.54 -38.26
CA GLU A 101 1.89 16.76 -39.35
C GLU A 101 0.90 16.41 -40.47
N ILE A 102 -0.41 16.36 -40.19
CA ILE A 102 -1.47 16.15 -41.19
C ILE A 102 -1.86 17.46 -41.87
N ARG A 103 -1.90 18.57 -41.13
CA ARG A 103 -2.22 19.90 -41.67
C ARG A 103 -1.26 20.30 -42.79
N ASN A 104 0.03 20.01 -42.61
CA ASN A 104 1.06 20.41 -43.56
C ASN A 104 0.88 19.79 -44.97
N PRO A 105 0.77 18.45 -45.13
CA PRO A 105 0.51 17.83 -46.42
C PRO A 105 -0.90 18.17 -46.96
N LEU A 106 -1.92 18.36 -46.11
CA LEU A 106 -3.24 18.81 -46.59
C LEU A 106 -3.20 20.21 -47.19
N GLY A 107 -2.43 21.13 -46.59
CA GLY A 107 -2.16 22.44 -47.18
C GLY A 107 -1.52 22.32 -48.57
N GLY A 108 -0.59 21.37 -48.74
CA GLY A 108 -0.01 21.05 -50.05
C GLY A 108 -1.02 20.50 -51.06
N VAL A 109 -1.94 19.61 -50.63
CA VAL A 109 -3.01 19.09 -51.51
C VAL A 109 -3.95 20.20 -51.95
N ILE A 110 -4.35 21.10 -51.03
CA ILE A 110 -5.21 22.26 -51.36
C ILE A 110 -4.48 23.18 -52.34
N LEU A 111 -3.21 23.52 -52.07
CA LEU A 111 -2.42 24.38 -52.95
C LEU A 111 -2.27 23.77 -54.36
N ASN A 112 -2.01 22.47 -54.46
CA ASN A 112 -1.91 21.78 -55.75
C ASN A 112 -3.25 21.78 -56.51
N ALA A 113 -4.36 21.57 -55.81
CA ALA A 113 -5.69 21.66 -56.41
C ALA A 113 -6.01 23.09 -56.87
N ASP A 114 -5.63 24.09 -56.09
CA ASP A 114 -5.79 25.51 -56.45
C ASP A 114 -4.94 25.84 -57.70
N PHE A 115 -3.70 25.36 -57.80
CA PHE A 115 -2.89 25.51 -59.02
C PHE A 115 -3.49 24.79 -60.23
N LEU A 116 -4.07 23.60 -60.05
CA LEU A 116 -4.77 22.90 -61.15
C LEU A 116 -5.95 23.72 -61.67
N MET A 117 -6.68 24.41 -60.78
CA MET A 117 -7.80 25.28 -61.16
C MET A 117 -7.38 26.50 -62.00
N GLU A 118 -6.10 26.90 -61.95
CA GLU A 118 -5.53 27.95 -62.80
C GLU A 118 -5.11 27.45 -64.20
N THR A 119 -5.24 26.14 -64.48
CA THR A 119 -4.90 25.53 -65.78
C THR A 119 -6.13 25.27 -66.66
N ASN A 120 -5.91 24.89 -67.91
CA ASN A 120 -6.97 24.47 -68.82
C ASN A 120 -7.50 23.07 -68.47
N LEU A 121 -8.52 23.00 -67.61
CA LEU A 121 -9.20 21.77 -67.24
C LEU A 121 -10.44 21.52 -68.12
N THR A 122 -10.69 20.25 -68.45
CA THR A 122 -12.01 19.85 -68.98
C THR A 122 -13.09 19.97 -67.90
N ALA A 123 -14.36 20.00 -68.27
CA ALA A 123 -15.47 20.07 -67.32
C ALA A 123 -15.43 18.94 -66.27
N GLN A 124 -15.04 17.73 -66.68
CA GLN A 124 -14.92 16.59 -65.77
C GLN A 124 -13.72 16.73 -64.82
N GLN A 125 -12.56 17.19 -65.32
CA GLN A 125 -11.38 17.44 -64.48
C GLN A 125 -11.65 18.55 -63.46
N LYS A 126 -12.34 19.63 -63.86
CA LYS A 126 -12.73 20.70 -62.95
C LYS A 126 -13.60 20.16 -61.80
N GLN A 127 -14.58 19.32 -62.11
CA GLN A 127 -15.44 18.71 -61.10
C GLN A 127 -14.65 17.83 -60.11
N PHE A 128 -13.65 17.09 -60.59
CA PHE A 128 -12.74 16.32 -59.72
C PHE A 128 -11.88 17.23 -58.84
N THR A 129 -11.28 18.27 -59.40
CA THR A 129 -10.44 19.22 -58.64
C THR A 129 -11.25 19.95 -57.56
N GLU A 130 -12.46 20.41 -57.87
CA GLU A 130 -13.39 20.99 -56.88
C GLU A 130 -13.74 19.98 -55.77
N GLY A 131 -13.94 18.71 -56.14
CA GLY A 131 -14.16 17.61 -55.20
C GLY A 131 -12.98 17.38 -54.25
N ILE A 132 -11.74 17.41 -54.77
CA ILE A 132 -10.50 17.31 -53.97
C ILE A 132 -10.43 18.48 -53.00
N THR A 133 -10.55 19.73 -53.48
CA THR A 133 -10.46 20.93 -52.63
C THR A 133 -11.52 20.91 -51.53
N ARG A 134 -12.76 20.55 -51.85
CA ARG A 134 -13.86 20.46 -50.87
C ARG A 134 -13.57 19.41 -49.80
N SER A 135 -13.08 18.24 -50.21
CA SER A 135 -12.77 17.13 -49.30
C SER A 135 -11.58 17.46 -48.39
N SER A 136 -10.52 18.07 -48.94
CA SER A 136 -9.35 18.48 -48.16
C SER A 136 -9.68 19.57 -47.15
N LYS A 137 -10.53 20.55 -47.51
CA LYS A 137 -11.02 21.58 -46.58
C LYS A 137 -11.88 20.97 -45.46
N MET A 138 -12.76 20.03 -45.78
CA MET A 138 -13.56 19.32 -44.79
C MET A 138 -12.70 18.50 -43.83
N LEU A 139 -11.68 17.79 -44.35
CA LEU A 139 -10.76 17.03 -43.52
C LEU A 139 -9.94 17.95 -42.60
N LEU A 140 -9.53 19.14 -43.08
CA LEU A 140 -8.86 20.13 -42.24
C LEU A 140 -9.74 20.59 -41.08
N THR A 141 -11.04 20.81 -41.32
CA THR A 141 -12.00 21.11 -40.25
C THR A 141 -12.04 19.97 -39.23
N ILE A 142 -12.20 18.72 -39.66
CA ILE A 142 -12.24 17.56 -38.76
C ILE A 142 -10.94 17.44 -37.94
N VAL A 143 -9.77 17.63 -38.57
CA VAL A 143 -8.47 17.56 -37.88
C VAL A 143 -8.31 18.68 -36.86
N ASN A 144 -8.84 19.88 -37.13
CA ASN A 144 -8.86 20.97 -36.18
C ASN A 144 -9.82 20.67 -35.01
N ASP A 145 -11.02 20.16 -35.29
CA ASP A 145 -12.00 19.83 -34.25
C ASP A 145 -11.48 18.75 -33.28
N VAL A 146 -10.70 17.78 -33.77
CA VAL A 146 -10.06 16.75 -32.94
C VAL A 146 -8.98 17.32 -31.99
N LEU A 147 -8.42 18.49 -32.29
CA LEU A 147 -7.48 19.20 -31.41
C LEU A 147 -8.18 19.93 -30.26
N ASP A 148 -9.40 20.44 -30.51
CA ASP A 148 -10.16 21.25 -29.57
C ASP A 148 -10.91 20.40 -28.50
N MET A 149 -10.85 19.07 -28.59
CA MET A 149 -11.46 18.08 -27.66
C MET A 149 -10.48 17.58 -26.59
#